data_AF-A0A7S3X3F1-F1
#
_entry.id   AF-A0A7S3X3F1-F1
#
_cell.length_a   1.000
_cell.length_b   1.000
_cell.length_c   1.000
_cell.angle_alpha   90.00
_cell.angle_beta   90.00
_cell.angle_gamma   90.00
#
_symmetry.space_group_name_H-M   'P 1'
#
loop_
_entity.id
_entity.type
_entity.pdbx_description
1 polymer ?
#
loop_
_entity_poly.entity_id
_entity_poly.type
_entity_poly.pdbx_seq_one_letter_code
_entity_poly.pdbx_strand_id
1 'polypeptide(L)'
;ENTLVIFTSDNGGPIYEPGSANNYPLKGGKYSDWEGGIRTNAFISGGFIPAARRGATHSGVVSIADWYGIVAELAGVDQEDQAAAKANTWLAQQGLPLLKPVDSVPQWTHMMEGTNGRPDAFYISNKAVMKYPYSWWL
;
A
#
# COMPACT_ATOMS: atom_id res chain seq x y z
N GLU A 1 -5.67 23.51 -10.02
CA GLU A 1 -6.15 22.44 -10.91
C GLU A 1 -5.23 21.24 -10.94
N ASN A 2 -3.91 21.37 -11.03
CA ASN A 2 -3.00 20.22 -11.17
C ASN A 2 -2.39 19.72 -9.85
N THR A 3 -3.15 19.74 -8.76
CA THR A 3 -2.68 19.28 -7.45
C THR A 3 -3.39 18.00 -7.06
N LEU A 4 -2.62 16.98 -6.70
CA LEU A 4 -3.07 15.77 -6.04
C LEU A 4 -2.81 15.90 -4.55
N VAL A 5 -3.83 15.65 -3.73
CA VAL A 5 -3.71 15.59 -2.28
C VAL A 5 -3.95 14.14 -1.86
N ILE A 6 -2.97 13.53 -1.21
CA ILE A 6 -3.09 12.18 -0.66
C ILE A 6 -3.17 12.31 0.86
N PHE A 7 -4.22 11.73 1.43
CA PHE A 7 -4.34 11.54 2.87
C PHE A 7 -4.26 10.05 3.18
N THR A 8 -3.46 9.69 4.17
CA THR A 8 -3.34 8.33 4.70
C THR A 8 -2.96 8.39 6.17
N SER A 9 -3.20 7.31 6.90
CA SER A 9 -2.60 7.07 8.22
C SER A 9 -1.61 5.90 8.15
N ASP A 10 -0.61 5.91 9.01
CA ASP A 10 0.49 4.94 9.08
C ASP A 10 0.09 3.62 9.78
N ASN A 11 -0.98 3.61 10.57
CA ASN A 11 -1.54 2.42 11.22
C ASN A 11 -2.99 2.65 11.63
N GLY A 12 -3.67 1.57 12.00
CA GLY A 12 -4.99 1.63 12.63
C GLY A 12 -4.93 2.26 14.01
N GLY A 13 -6.08 2.74 14.52
CA GLY A 13 -6.12 3.56 15.73
C GLY A 13 -5.66 2.82 17.00
N PRO A 14 -4.96 3.49 17.94
CA PRO A 14 -4.62 2.92 19.23
C PRO A 14 -5.87 2.78 20.12
N ILE A 15 -6.15 1.56 20.57
CA ILE A 15 -7.25 1.22 21.49
C ILE A 15 -6.75 0.99 22.93
N TYR A 16 -5.65 1.64 23.29
CA TYR A 16 -4.96 1.53 24.58
C TYR A 16 -4.46 2.91 25.02
N GLU A 17 -4.29 3.11 26.33
CA GLU A 17 -3.84 4.38 26.92
C GLU A 17 -2.36 4.72 26.61
N PRO A 18 -2.00 6.00 26.36
CA PRO A 18 -2.85 7.20 26.42
C PRO A 18 -3.64 7.48 25.12
N GLY A 19 -3.71 6.51 24.20
CA GLY A 19 -4.49 6.62 22.97
C GLY A 19 -5.98 6.36 23.21
N SER A 20 -6.83 6.97 22.38
CA SER A 20 -8.27 6.75 22.43
C SER A 20 -8.86 6.84 21.02
N ALA A 21 -8.78 5.73 20.28
CA ALA A 21 -9.34 5.62 18.93
C ALA A 21 -10.44 4.55 18.87
N ASN A 22 -11.19 4.57 17.77
CA ASN A 22 -12.24 3.60 17.49
C ASN A 22 -12.04 3.02 16.08
N ASN A 23 -11.82 1.71 16.00
CA ASN A 23 -11.65 1.00 14.73
C ASN A 23 -12.89 0.19 14.32
N TYR A 24 -13.99 0.27 15.08
CA TYR A 24 -15.22 -0.46 14.78
C TYR A 24 -15.70 -0.18 13.33
N PRO A 25 -16.15 -1.20 12.57
CA PRO A 25 -16.40 -2.60 12.99
C PRO A 25 -15.18 -3.52 12.91
N LEU A 26 -13.98 -2.99 12.65
CA LEU A 26 -12.78 -3.79 12.47
C LEU A 26 -12.20 -4.23 13.81
N LYS A 27 -11.74 -5.49 13.86
CA LYS A 27 -11.11 -6.07 15.06
C LYS A 27 -9.72 -5.48 15.27
N GLY A 28 -9.33 -5.22 16.52
CA GLY A 28 -7.98 -4.81 16.89
C GLY A 28 -7.68 -3.32 16.67
N GLY A 29 -6.40 -2.97 16.78
CA GLY A 29 -5.89 -1.61 16.70
C GLY A 29 -4.38 -1.61 16.48
N LYS A 30 -3.76 -0.43 16.59
CA LYS A 30 -2.29 -0.27 16.55
C LYS A 30 -1.59 -1.39 17.32
N TYR A 31 -0.50 -1.92 16.73
CA TYR A 31 0.27 -3.10 17.19
C TYR A 31 -0.39 -4.47 16.96
N SER A 32 -1.38 -4.58 16.08
CA SER A 32 -1.93 -5.88 15.70
C SER A 32 -2.11 -6.01 14.20
N ASP A 33 -2.00 -7.24 13.70
CA ASP A 33 -2.26 -7.58 12.29
C ASP A 33 -3.76 -7.69 11.99
N TRP A 34 -4.64 -7.42 12.97
CA TRP A 34 -6.08 -7.40 12.72
C TRP A 34 -6.45 -6.19 11.86
N GLU A 35 -7.55 -6.29 11.12
CA GLU A 35 -8.01 -5.23 10.21
C GLU A 35 -8.01 -3.84 10.87
N GLY A 36 -8.39 -3.73 12.15
CA GLY A 36 -8.38 -2.47 12.87
C GLY A 36 -6.99 -1.92 13.20
N GLY A 37 -5.93 -2.70 13.05
CA GLY A 37 -4.53 -2.29 13.19
C GLY A 37 -3.82 -1.98 11.88
N ILE A 38 -4.28 -2.53 10.76
CA ILE A 38 -3.62 -2.38 9.44
C ILE A 38 -4.45 -1.63 8.40
N ARG A 39 -5.79 -1.63 8.51
CA ARG A 39 -6.67 -0.90 7.59
C ARG A 39 -6.84 0.52 8.10
N THR A 40 -6.43 1.48 7.28
CA THR A 40 -6.42 2.90 7.64
C THR A 40 -7.38 3.70 6.78
N ASN A 41 -7.72 4.91 7.26
CA ASN A 41 -8.41 5.87 6.43
C ASN A 41 -7.44 6.44 5.40
N ALA A 42 -7.80 6.35 4.12
CA ALA A 42 -7.08 6.97 3.05
C ALA A 42 -8.04 7.55 2.01
N PHE A 43 -7.68 8.70 1.44
CA PHE A 43 -8.38 9.26 0.30
C PHE A 43 -7.44 10.08 -0.56
N ILE A 44 -7.83 10.27 -1.81
CA ILE A 44 -7.14 11.14 -2.75
C ILE A 44 -8.11 12.23 -3.18
N SER A 45 -7.64 13.47 -3.21
CA SER A 45 -8.41 14.66 -3.57
C SER A 45 -7.58 15.63 -4.40
N GLY A 46 -8.13 16.81 -4.66
CA GLY A 46 -7.51 17.86 -5.44
C GLY A 46 -7.99 17.93 -6.88
N GLY A 47 -7.57 18.98 -7.58
CA GLY A 47 -8.05 19.24 -8.94
C GLY A 47 -7.56 18.22 -9.97
N PHE A 48 -6.47 17.50 -9.68
CA PHE A 48 -5.86 16.52 -10.58
C PHE A 48 -6.77 15.30 -10.81
N ILE A 49 -7.69 15.02 -9.88
CA ILE A 49 -8.65 13.92 -10.03
C ILE A 49 -9.64 14.22 -11.16
N PRO A 50 -9.78 13.32 -12.17
CA PRO A 50 -10.78 13.45 -13.21
C PRO A 50 -12.19 13.58 -12.62
N ALA A 51 -13.02 14.45 -13.20
CA ALA A 51 -14.37 14.70 -12.68
C ALA A 51 -15.19 13.41 -12.50
N ALA A 52 -15.05 12.45 -13.41
CA ALA A 52 -15.74 11.15 -13.36
C ALA A 52 -15.33 10.24 -12.19
N ARG A 53 -14.22 10.53 -11.50
CA ARG A 53 -13.72 9.76 -10.35
C ARG A 53 -13.92 10.48 -9.01
N ARG A 54 -14.39 11.74 -9.02
CA ARG A 54 -14.63 12.48 -7.78
C ARG A 54 -15.83 11.88 -7.04
N GLY A 55 -15.65 11.60 -5.75
CA GLY A 55 -16.65 10.93 -4.92
C GLY A 55 -16.75 9.41 -5.14
N ALA A 56 -15.90 8.82 -5.99
CA ALA A 56 -15.85 7.38 -6.17
C ALA A 56 -15.11 6.68 -5.01
N THR A 57 -15.41 5.40 -4.81
CA THR A 57 -14.68 4.52 -3.90
C THR A 57 -13.83 3.54 -4.69
N HIS A 58 -12.59 3.33 -4.24
CA HIS A 58 -11.73 2.26 -4.73
C HIS A 58 -11.71 1.12 -3.70
N SER A 59 -12.01 -0.09 -4.14
CA SER A 59 -12.07 -1.27 -3.25
C SER A 59 -10.79 -2.09 -3.23
N GLY A 60 -9.85 -1.87 -4.16
CA GLY A 60 -8.59 -2.62 -4.23
C GLY A 60 -7.68 -2.42 -3.03
N VAL A 61 -6.70 -3.32 -2.87
CA VAL A 61 -5.72 -3.27 -1.78
C VAL A 61 -4.62 -2.30 -2.12
N VAL A 62 -4.40 -1.32 -1.26
CA VAL A 62 -3.29 -0.36 -1.35
C VAL A 62 -2.45 -0.49 -0.09
N SER A 63 -1.21 -0.95 -0.23
CA SER A 63 -0.22 -0.97 0.85
C SER A 63 0.36 0.43 1.04
N ILE A 64 0.87 0.74 2.23
CA ILE A 64 1.62 1.99 2.45
C ILE A 64 2.84 2.10 1.52
N ALA A 65 3.41 0.97 1.10
CA ALA A 65 4.50 0.91 0.14
C ALA A 65 4.06 1.37 -1.26
N ASP A 66 2.79 1.19 -1.65
CA ASP A 66 2.28 1.51 -2.98
C ASP A 66 2.20 2.99 -3.27
N TRP A 67 2.17 3.83 -2.23
CA TRP A 67 2.18 5.28 -2.43
C TRP A 67 3.42 5.74 -3.20
N TYR A 68 4.55 5.05 -3.04
CA TYR A 68 5.74 5.29 -3.86
C TYR A 68 5.48 5.01 -5.34
N GLY A 69 4.99 3.82 -5.69
CA GLY A 69 4.70 3.38 -7.06
C GLY A 69 3.60 4.20 -7.72
N ILE A 70 2.56 4.58 -6.97
CA ILE A 70 1.49 5.47 -7.45
C ILE A 70 2.05 6.84 -7.83
N VAL A 71 2.89 7.44 -6.98
CA VAL A 71 3.49 8.75 -7.27
C VAL A 71 4.54 8.64 -8.39
N ALA A 72 5.30 7.55 -8.44
CA ALA A 72 6.26 7.28 -9.51
C ALA A 72 5.58 7.12 -10.88
N GLU A 73 4.48 6.37 -10.94
CA GLU A 73 3.66 6.20 -12.15
C GLU A 73 3.14 7.56 -12.66
N LEU A 74 2.62 8.40 -11.75
CA LEU A 74 2.16 9.74 -12.07
C LEU A 74 3.28 10.66 -12.57
N ALA A 75 4.49 10.51 -12.03
CA ALA A 75 5.66 11.27 -12.45
C ALA A 75 6.31 10.71 -13.72
N GLY A 76 5.89 9.53 -14.20
CA GLY A 76 6.50 8.84 -15.34
C GLY A 76 7.93 8.39 -15.08
N VAL A 77 8.27 8.05 -13.83
CA VAL A 77 9.61 7.58 -13.44
C VAL A 77 9.61 6.10 -13.10
N ASP A 78 10.72 5.43 -13.40
CA ASP A 78 10.93 4.03 -13.02
C ASP A 78 11.16 3.91 -11.50
N GLN A 79 10.60 2.86 -10.91
CA GLN A 79 10.75 2.52 -9.50
C GLN A 79 11.91 1.55 -9.22
N GLU A 80 12.68 1.16 -10.23
CA GLU A 80 13.83 0.27 -10.08
C GLU A 80 14.88 0.85 -9.13
N ASP A 81 15.21 0.09 -8.08
CA ASP A 81 16.35 0.39 -7.21
C ASP A 81 17.66 0.03 -7.91
N GLN A 82 18.24 1.03 -8.58
CA GLN A 82 19.51 0.91 -9.30
C GLN A 82 20.68 0.48 -8.40
N ALA A 83 20.65 0.85 -7.11
CA ALA A 83 21.70 0.46 -6.16
C ALA A 83 21.57 -1.03 -5.82
N ALA A 84 20.34 -1.52 -5.58
CA ALA A 84 20.06 -2.94 -5.38
C ALA A 84 20.38 -3.75 -6.64
N ALA A 85 20.03 -3.27 -7.84
CA ALA A 85 20.35 -3.93 -9.11
C ALA A 85 21.87 -4.08 -9.31
N LYS A 86 22.63 -3.02 -9.04
CA LYS A 86 24.10 -3.05 -9.07
C LYS A 86 24.67 -4.02 -8.03
N ALA A 87 24.16 -4.01 -6.81
CA ALA A 87 24.59 -4.94 -5.76
C ALA A 87 24.29 -6.40 -6.13
N ASN A 88 23.13 -6.66 -6.75
CA ASN A 88 22.72 -7.99 -7.22
C ASN A 88 23.67 -8.57 -8.27
N THR A 89 24.31 -7.73 -9.08
CA THR A 89 25.35 -8.19 -10.02
C THR A 89 26.53 -8.84 -9.28
N TRP A 90 26.98 -8.23 -8.17
CA TRP A 90 28.05 -8.78 -7.35
C TRP A 90 27.58 -9.99 -6.53
N LEU A 91 26.39 -9.93 -5.91
CA LEU A 91 25.83 -11.03 -5.13
C LEU A 91 25.70 -12.31 -5.96
N ALA A 92 25.24 -12.19 -7.20
CA ALA A 92 25.13 -13.31 -8.13
C ALA A 92 26.49 -13.96 -8.41
N GLN A 93 27.55 -13.17 -8.60
CA GLN A 93 28.91 -13.67 -8.82
C GLN A 93 29.47 -14.41 -7.59
N GLN A 94 29.02 -14.05 -6.38
CA GLN A 94 29.40 -14.71 -5.14
C GLN A 94 28.51 -15.91 -4.78
N GLY A 95 27.47 -16.21 -5.57
CA GLY A 95 26.48 -17.24 -5.23
C GLY A 95 25.65 -16.91 -3.99
N LEU A 96 25.49 -15.63 -3.66
CA LEU A 96 24.74 -15.14 -2.51
C LEU A 96 23.27 -14.85 -2.87
N PRO A 97 22.34 -14.87 -1.88
CA PRO A 97 20.96 -14.46 -2.11
C PRO A 97 20.87 -13.02 -2.64
N LEU A 98 20.00 -12.81 -3.62
CA LEU A 98 19.76 -11.49 -4.20
C LEU A 98 18.83 -10.64 -3.33
N LEU A 99 19.05 -9.33 -3.36
CA LEU A 99 18.13 -8.34 -2.82
C LEU A 99 16.81 -8.38 -3.60
N LYS A 100 15.70 -8.21 -2.88
CA LYS A 100 14.37 -8.19 -3.48
C LYS A 100 14.13 -6.88 -4.26
N PRO A 101 13.27 -6.90 -5.29
CA PRO A 101 12.77 -5.68 -5.91
C PRO A 101 12.03 -4.79 -4.90
N VAL A 102 11.78 -3.55 -5.28
CA VAL A 102 10.90 -2.64 -4.52
C VAL A 102 9.51 -3.27 -4.42
N ASP A 103 8.97 -3.37 -3.19
CA ASP A 103 7.67 -4.01 -2.91
C ASP A 103 6.46 -3.21 -3.43
N SER A 104 6.69 -1.94 -3.79
CA SER A 104 5.66 -1.03 -4.28
C SER A 104 5.06 -1.50 -5.61
N VAL A 105 3.74 -1.42 -5.71
CA VAL A 105 2.98 -1.68 -6.93
C VAL A 105 2.41 -0.35 -7.44
N PRO A 106 2.72 0.05 -8.69
CA PRO A 106 2.02 1.13 -9.37
C PRO A 106 0.53 0.83 -9.48
N GLN A 107 -0.32 1.71 -8.97
CA GLN A 107 -1.77 1.48 -8.91
C GLN A 107 -2.63 2.64 -9.40
N TRP A 108 -2.05 3.73 -9.93
CA TRP A 108 -2.84 4.88 -10.38
C TRP A 108 -3.84 4.50 -11.47
N THR A 109 -3.39 3.77 -12.49
CA THR A 109 -4.27 3.26 -13.56
C THR A 109 -5.39 2.37 -13.00
N HIS A 110 -5.05 1.43 -12.10
CA HIS A 110 -6.02 0.57 -11.43
C HIS A 110 -7.07 1.35 -10.63
N MET A 111 -6.66 2.42 -9.94
CA MET A 111 -7.56 3.32 -9.20
C MET A 111 -8.53 4.06 -10.12
N MET A 112 -8.09 4.46 -11.32
CA MET A 112 -8.95 5.13 -12.31
C MET A 112 -9.95 4.16 -12.94
N GLU A 113 -9.53 2.92 -13.20
CA GLU A 113 -10.36 1.87 -13.81
C GLU A 113 -11.24 1.12 -12.81
N GLY A 114 -10.98 1.25 -11.51
CA GLY A 114 -11.70 0.53 -10.46
C GLY A 114 -11.30 -0.96 -10.36
N THR A 115 -10.10 -1.31 -10.84
CA THR A 115 -9.52 -2.66 -10.73
C THR A 115 -8.56 -2.72 -9.54
N ASN A 116 -8.08 -3.92 -9.17
CA ASN A 116 -7.14 -4.11 -8.05
C ASN A 116 -5.73 -4.41 -8.60
N GLY A 117 -4.73 -3.59 -8.26
CA GLY A 117 -3.36 -3.77 -8.72
C GLY A 117 -2.57 -4.85 -7.97
N ARG A 118 -3.08 -5.34 -6.83
CA ARG A 118 -2.48 -6.44 -6.05
C ARG A 118 -3.33 -7.72 -6.11
N PRO A 119 -3.28 -8.50 -7.21
CA PRO A 119 -4.09 -9.71 -7.36
C PRO A 119 -3.62 -10.88 -6.48
N ASP A 120 -2.35 -10.86 -6.08
CA ASP A 120 -1.71 -11.92 -5.32
C ASP A 120 -1.84 -11.74 -3.81
N ALA A 121 -1.50 -12.80 -3.07
CA ALA A 121 -1.44 -12.76 -1.62
C ALA A 121 -0.30 -11.84 -1.15
N PHE A 122 -0.62 -10.96 -0.22
CA PHE A 122 0.26 -9.98 0.41
C PHE A 122 0.51 -10.38 1.87
N TYR A 123 1.74 -10.68 2.23
CA TYR A 123 2.09 -11.04 3.60
C TYR A 123 2.19 -9.78 4.46
N ILE A 124 1.33 -9.69 5.47
CA ILE A 124 1.38 -8.62 6.47
C ILE A 124 2.46 -8.94 7.50
N SER A 125 2.52 -10.20 7.91
CA SER A 125 3.50 -10.74 8.85
C SER A 125 3.72 -12.23 8.60
N ASN A 126 4.53 -12.89 9.43
CA ASN A 126 4.66 -14.35 9.42
C ASN A 126 3.41 -15.09 9.94
N LYS A 127 2.36 -14.37 10.36
CA LYS A 127 1.10 -14.91 10.90
C LYS A 127 -0.15 -14.43 10.17
N ALA A 128 -0.02 -13.49 9.24
CA ALA A 128 -1.15 -12.85 8.59
C ALA A 128 -0.88 -12.60 7.11
N VAL A 129 -1.87 -12.92 6.28
CA VAL A 129 -1.85 -12.71 4.83
C VAL A 129 -3.12 -12.02 4.37
N MET A 130 -2.98 -11.01 3.51
CA MET A 130 -4.09 -10.34 2.85
C MET A 130 -4.20 -10.85 1.41
N LYS A 131 -5.38 -11.28 1.00
CA LYS A 131 -5.67 -11.63 -0.39
C LYS A 131 -7.02 -11.03 -0.78
N TYR A 132 -7.00 -10.01 -1.63
CA TYR A 132 -8.19 -9.26 -2.00
C TYR A 132 -9.40 -10.16 -2.30
N PRO A 133 -10.59 -9.87 -1.74
CA PRO A 133 -10.93 -8.74 -0.87
C PRO A 133 -10.84 -9.05 0.64
N TYR A 134 -10.21 -10.16 1.05
CA TYR A 134 -10.24 -10.64 2.43
C TYR A 134 -8.84 -10.78 3.04
N SER A 135 -8.73 -10.70 4.36
CA SER A 135 -7.54 -11.12 5.10
C SER A 135 -7.76 -12.48 5.76
N TRP A 136 -6.70 -13.27 5.83
CA TRP A 136 -6.67 -14.60 6.42
C TRP A 136 -5.52 -14.70 7.41
N TRP A 137 -5.74 -15.50 8.45
CA TRP A 137 -4.73 -15.82 9.47
C TRP A 137 -4.14 -17.18 9.13
N LEU A 138 -2.81 -17.27 9.17
CA LEU A 138 -2.07 -18.50 8.92
C LEU A 138 -1.87 -19.30 10.22
#